data_AF-D0GK96-F1
#
_entry.id   AF-D0GK96-F1
#
_cell.length_a   1.000
_cell.length_b   1.000
_cell.length_c   1.000
_cell.angle_alpha   90.00
_cell.angle_beta   90.00
_cell.angle_gamma   90.00
#
_symmetry.space_group_name_H-M   'P 1'
#
loop_
_entity.id
_entity.type
_entity.pdbx_description
1 polymer ?
#
loop_
_entity_poly.entity_id
_entity_poly.type
_entity_poly.pdbx_seq_one_letter_code
_entity_poly.pdbx_strand_id
1 'polypeptide(L)'
;MLIVAGIGFFAYMIFTLRGETPTELIESYSPISPSIIYDMNGNQLDTITVENRDPISIKDVPLNVQNAFLAIEDRKFRTHYGFDLVRTGRAMFLTLTGKRREGGSTITQQLAKNAFLTPERTVVRKMKEAILALEIERKYTKDEILENYLNTIYFGRGAYGIKNAALKYFNKEPKDLTIAQAAVLASLPKSPSKYSKNRKC
;
A
#
# COMPACT_ATOMS: atom_id res chain seq x y z
N MET A 1 -22.40 0.23 -30.00
CA MET A 1 -21.34 1.17 -30.44
C MET A 1 -20.67 1.94 -29.30
N LEU A 2 -21.42 2.53 -28.34
CA LEU A 2 -20.84 3.29 -27.21
C LEU A 2 -19.87 2.49 -26.32
N ILE A 3 -20.14 1.21 -26.06
CA ILE A 3 -19.27 0.35 -25.23
C ILE A 3 -17.92 0.09 -25.92
N VAL A 4 -17.93 -0.18 -27.23
CA VAL A 4 -16.72 -0.43 -28.02
C VAL A 4 -15.88 0.84 -28.15
N ALA A 5 -16.52 1.98 -28.37
CA ALA A 5 -15.84 3.29 -28.38
C ALA A 5 -15.23 3.64 -27.00
N GLY A 6 -15.93 3.32 -25.90
CA GLY A 6 -15.42 3.52 -24.54
C GLY A 6 -14.23 2.64 -24.19
N ILE A 7 -14.24 1.36 -24.61
CA ILE A 7 -13.09 0.44 -24.44
C ILE A 7 -11.90 0.92 -25.26
N GLY A 8 -12.13 1.34 -26.52
CA GLY A 8 -11.07 1.90 -27.38
C GLY A 8 -10.44 3.16 -26.80
N PHE A 9 -11.27 4.08 -26.29
CA PHE A 9 -10.78 5.30 -25.61
C PHE A 9 -10.00 4.97 -24.34
N PHE A 10 -10.47 4.02 -23.52
CA PHE A 10 -9.76 3.59 -22.32
C PHE A 10 -8.43 2.91 -22.64
N ALA A 11 -8.39 2.05 -23.66
CA ALA A 11 -7.17 1.42 -24.13
C ALA A 11 -6.18 2.44 -24.71
N TYR A 12 -6.66 3.42 -25.48
CA TYR A 12 -5.87 4.53 -25.98
C TYR A 12 -5.27 5.35 -24.84
N MET A 13 -6.06 5.69 -23.83
CA MET A 13 -5.58 6.40 -22.63
C MET A 13 -4.52 5.60 -21.86
N ILE A 14 -4.68 4.28 -21.72
CA ILE A 14 -3.66 3.44 -21.09
C ILE A 14 -2.37 3.41 -21.92
N PHE A 15 -2.51 3.31 -23.25
CA PHE A 15 -1.37 3.31 -24.16
C PHE A 15 -0.58 4.63 -24.09
N THR A 16 -1.24 5.77 -24.11
CA THR A 16 -0.58 7.08 -24.00
C THR A 16 0.08 7.27 -22.63
N LEU A 17 -0.64 6.93 -21.55
CA LEU A 17 -0.14 7.10 -20.19
C LEU A 17 1.01 6.15 -19.83
N ARG A 18 1.15 5.03 -20.54
CA ARG A 18 2.25 4.08 -20.30
C ARG A 18 3.63 4.70 -20.53
N GLY A 19 3.75 5.59 -21.51
CA GLY A 19 5.01 6.32 -21.75
C GLY A 19 5.36 7.34 -20.66
N GLU A 20 4.35 7.81 -19.92
CA GLU A 20 4.52 8.78 -18.83
C GLU A 20 4.51 8.16 -17.43
N THR A 21 4.33 6.85 -17.33
CA THR A 21 4.38 6.14 -16.05
C THR A 21 5.82 5.79 -15.71
N PRO A 22 6.28 6.10 -14.48
CA PRO A 22 7.67 5.91 -14.10
C PRO A 22 7.95 4.44 -13.75
N THR A 23 7.86 3.56 -14.74
CA THR A 23 8.01 2.10 -14.59
C THR A 23 9.46 1.69 -14.29
N GLU A 24 10.41 2.52 -14.69
CA GLU A 24 11.85 2.40 -14.41
C GLU A 24 12.17 2.51 -12.92
N LEU A 25 11.39 3.29 -12.15
CA LEU A 25 11.55 3.41 -10.71
C LEU A 25 11.27 2.10 -9.97
N ILE A 26 10.58 1.15 -10.61
CA ILE A 26 10.31 -0.17 -10.02
C ILE A 26 11.62 -0.96 -9.90
N GLU A 27 12.57 -0.82 -10.84
CA GLU A 27 13.83 -1.58 -10.80
C GLU A 27 14.78 -1.09 -9.71
N SER A 28 14.75 0.22 -9.44
CA SER A 28 15.53 0.84 -8.39
C SER A 28 14.77 0.96 -7.06
N TYR A 29 13.58 0.36 -6.96
CA TYR A 29 12.78 0.47 -5.75
C TYR A 29 13.46 -0.23 -4.58
N SER A 30 13.92 0.58 -3.63
CA SER A 30 14.34 0.15 -2.31
C SER A 30 13.51 0.90 -1.27
N PRO A 31 12.88 0.22 -0.30
CA PRO A 31 12.21 0.90 0.78
C PRO A 31 13.22 1.80 1.52
N ILE A 32 12.89 3.09 1.65
CA ILE A 32 13.72 4.08 2.34
C ILE A 32 14.12 3.50 3.69
N SER A 33 15.43 3.35 3.91
CA SER A 33 15.99 2.86 5.18
C SER A 33 16.65 4.02 5.92
N PRO A 34 16.68 4.02 7.26
CA PRO A 34 17.22 5.13 8.03
C PRO A 34 18.74 5.11 7.92
N SER A 35 19.38 6.28 7.91
CA SER A 35 20.83 6.35 8.11
C SER A 35 21.12 6.39 9.60
N ILE A 36 21.82 5.37 10.11
CA ILE A 36 22.18 5.26 11.53
C ILE A 36 23.57 5.87 11.75
N ILE A 37 23.68 6.78 12.72
CA ILE A 37 24.95 7.37 13.15
C ILE A 37 25.46 6.56 14.35
N TYR A 38 26.70 6.08 14.27
CA TYR A 38 27.40 5.39 15.35
C TYR A 38 28.51 6.27 15.93
N ASP A 39 28.81 6.12 17.22
CA ASP A 39 30.02 6.65 17.84
C ASP A 39 31.26 5.82 17.41
N MET A 40 32.44 6.29 17.79
CA MET A 40 33.71 5.60 17.52
C MET A 40 33.85 4.24 18.22
N ASN A 41 32.98 3.93 19.18
CA ASN A 41 32.93 2.68 19.92
C ASN A 41 31.85 1.72 19.36
N GLY A 42 31.11 2.11 18.33
CA GLY A 42 30.02 1.33 17.72
C GLY A 42 28.66 1.48 18.40
N ASN A 43 28.50 2.41 19.36
CA ASN A 43 27.18 2.70 19.96
C ASN A 43 26.37 3.61 19.03
N GLN A 44 25.09 3.30 18.84
CA GLN A 44 24.19 4.16 18.06
C GLN A 44 23.95 5.50 18.77
N LEU A 45 24.31 6.60 18.11
CA LEU A 45 24.12 7.97 18.61
C LEU A 45 22.80 8.57 18.17
N ASP A 46 22.48 8.45 16.87
CA ASP A 46 21.29 9.08 16.30
C ASP A 46 20.88 8.39 14.99
N THR A 47 19.71 8.73 14.46
CA THR A 47 19.20 8.20 13.20
C THR A 47 18.66 9.33 12.35
N ILE A 48 19.35 9.61 11.23
CA ILE A 48 18.90 10.59 10.24
C ILE A 48 17.91 9.91 9.31
N THR A 49 16.68 10.38 9.33
CA THR A 49 15.66 9.92 8.38
C THR A 49 14.55 10.96 8.19
N VAL A 50 14.06 11.09 6.95
CA VAL A 50 12.85 11.86 6.63
C VAL A 50 11.59 11.11 7.12
N GLU A 51 11.65 9.78 7.13
CA GLU A 51 10.61 8.88 7.67
C GLU A 51 11.30 7.66 8.30
N ASN A 52 11.24 7.50 9.63
CA ASN A 52 11.83 6.34 10.29
C ASN A 52 11.11 5.09 9.79
N ARG A 53 11.77 4.32 8.93
CA ARG A 53 11.28 3.08 8.31
C ARG A 53 12.32 2.03 8.64
N ASP A 54 12.05 1.21 9.63
CA ASP A 54 12.87 0.06 9.99
C ASP A 54 12.26 -1.15 9.24
N PRO A 55 12.79 -1.51 8.06
CA PRO A 55 12.15 -2.50 7.19
C PRO A 55 12.18 -3.87 7.86
N ILE A 56 11.06 -4.58 7.80
CA ILE A 56 10.94 -5.95 8.30
C ILE A 56 10.74 -6.92 7.13
N SER A 57 11.41 -8.06 7.18
CA SER A 57 11.14 -9.12 6.20
C SER A 57 9.76 -9.72 6.43
N ILE A 58 9.08 -10.10 5.36
CA ILE A 58 7.79 -10.78 5.41
C ILE A 58 7.86 -12.10 6.18
N LYS A 59 9.04 -12.73 6.24
CA LYS A 59 9.28 -13.95 7.03
C LYS A 59 9.20 -13.69 8.53
N ASP A 60 9.53 -12.48 8.97
CA ASP A 60 9.49 -12.04 10.37
C ASP A 60 8.12 -11.46 10.75
N VAL A 61 7.21 -11.30 9.78
CA VAL A 61 5.81 -10.94 10.02
C VAL A 61 4.98 -12.22 10.12
N PRO A 62 4.40 -12.56 11.29
CA PRO A 62 3.60 -13.77 11.42
C PRO A 62 2.43 -13.85 10.45
N LEU A 63 2.10 -15.07 10.01
CA LEU A 63 0.99 -15.31 9.05
C LEU A 63 -0.35 -14.77 9.53
N ASN A 64 -0.64 -14.82 10.83
CA ASN A 64 -1.87 -14.25 11.39
C ASN A 64 -1.93 -12.72 11.24
N VAL A 65 -0.78 -12.03 11.37
CA VAL A 65 -0.68 -10.59 11.11
C VAL A 65 -0.86 -10.32 9.62
N GLN A 66 -0.14 -11.03 8.75
CA GLN A 66 -0.30 -10.92 7.30
C GLN A 66 -1.76 -11.11 6.88
N ASN A 67 -2.41 -12.17 7.37
CA ASN A 67 -3.79 -12.51 7.05
C ASN A 67 -4.79 -11.45 7.52
N ALA A 68 -4.51 -10.71 8.61
CA ALA A 68 -5.36 -9.59 9.02
C ALA A 68 -5.38 -8.48 7.94
N PHE A 69 -4.22 -8.14 7.38
CA PHE A 69 -4.12 -7.19 6.26
C PHE A 69 -4.80 -7.74 5.01
N LEU A 70 -4.51 -8.98 4.63
CA LEU A 70 -5.15 -9.59 3.45
C LEU A 70 -6.67 -9.63 3.59
N ALA A 71 -7.20 -10.03 4.75
CA ALA A 71 -8.65 -10.12 4.96
C ALA A 71 -9.36 -8.76 4.86
N ILE A 72 -8.74 -7.69 5.38
CA ILE A 72 -9.33 -6.35 5.41
C ILE A 72 -9.10 -5.61 4.09
N GLU A 73 -7.90 -5.68 3.53
CA GLU A 73 -7.50 -4.89 2.35
C GLU A 73 -7.74 -5.63 1.04
N ASP A 74 -7.46 -6.94 0.97
CA ASP A 74 -7.43 -7.67 -0.30
C ASP A 74 -7.48 -9.20 -0.15
N ARG A 75 -8.68 -9.76 0.06
CA ARG A 75 -8.87 -11.19 0.39
C ARG A 75 -8.38 -12.13 -0.72
N LYS A 76 -8.35 -11.68 -1.97
CA LYS A 76 -7.93 -12.46 -3.14
C LYS A 76 -6.52 -12.08 -3.60
N PHE A 77 -5.75 -11.39 -2.77
CA PHE A 77 -4.42 -10.90 -3.10
C PHE A 77 -3.51 -11.96 -3.74
N ARG A 78 -3.50 -13.16 -3.17
CA ARG A 78 -2.64 -14.26 -3.64
C ARG A 78 -3.10 -14.89 -4.96
N THR A 79 -4.31 -14.62 -5.44
CA THR A 79 -4.88 -15.28 -6.63
C THR A 79 -5.07 -14.35 -7.83
N HIS A 80 -5.21 -13.05 -7.62
CA HIS A 80 -5.31 -12.10 -8.72
C HIS A 80 -3.94 -11.57 -9.15
N TYR A 81 -3.87 -10.91 -10.31
CA TYR A 81 -2.64 -10.30 -10.83
C TYR A 81 -2.81 -8.79 -10.92
N GLY A 82 -2.56 -8.08 -9.82
CA GLY A 82 -2.70 -6.63 -9.72
C GLY A 82 -4.14 -6.12 -9.50
N PHE A 83 -5.17 -6.79 -10.02
CA PHE A 83 -6.57 -6.35 -9.88
C PHE A 83 -7.53 -7.49 -9.55
N ASP A 84 -8.46 -7.23 -8.63
CA ASP A 84 -9.68 -8.01 -8.50
C ASP A 84 -10.79 -7.38 -9.36
N LEU A 85 -11.04 -7.96 -10.53
CA LEU A 85 -12.07 -7.51 -11.48
C LEU A 85 -13.48 -7.53 -10.86
N VAL A 86 -13.79 -8.56 -10.08
CA VAL A 86 -15.11 -8.72 -9.45
C VAL A 86 -15.31 -7.62 -8.41
N ARG A 87 -14.30 -7.38 -7.56
CA ARG A 87 -14.36 -6.33 -6.54
C ARG A 87 -14.38 -4.94 -7.16
N THR A 88 -13.58 -4.71 -8.19
CA THR A 88 -13.52 -3.43 -8.91
C THR A 88 -14.85 -3.13 -9.59
N GLY A 89 -15.42 -4.08 -10.32
CA GLY A 89 -16.72 -3.93 -10.98
C GLY A 89 -17.85 -3.70 -9.98
N ARG A 90 -17.87 -4.45 -8.87
CA ARG A 90 -18.85 -4.23 -7.79
C ARG A 90 -18.73 -2.83 -7.18
N ALA A 91 -17.51 -2.38 -6.89
CA ALA A 91 -17.27 -1.05 -6.32
C ALA A 91 -17.70 0.08 -7.29
N MET A 92 -17.45 -0.09 -8.59
CA MET A 92 -17.93 0.85 -9.62
C MET A 92 -19.46 0.88 -9.66
N PHE A 93 -20.12 -0.29 -9.70
CA PHE A 93 -21.58 -0.38 -9.72
C PHE A 93 -22.23 0.27 -8.49
N LEU A 94 -21.70 0.01 -7.28
CA LEU A 94 -22.21 0.61 -6.04
C LEU A 94 -21.99 2.12 -5.97
N THR A 95 -20.90 2.60 -6.57
CA THR A 95 -20.61 4.04 -6.68
C THR A 95 -21.56 4.71 -7.67
N LEU A 96 -21.79 4.11 -8.83
CA LEU A 96 -22.71 4.64 -9.86
C LEU A 96 -24.17 4.63 -9.42
N THR A 97 -24.57 3.64 -8.62
CA THR A 97 -25.93 3.54 -8.08
C THR A 97 -26.15 4.41 -6.84
N GLY A 98 -25.16 5.19 -6.40
CA GLY A 98 -25.25 6.10 -5.26
C GLY A 98 -25.38 5.42 -3.89
N LYS A 99 -25.32 4.08 -3.83
CA LYS A 99 -25.60 3.31 -2.62
C LYS A 99 -24.47 3.40 -1.59
N ARG A 100 -23.22 3.38 -2.04
CA ARG A 100 -22.03 3.50 -1.18
C ARG A 100 -20.76 3.66 -2.03
N ARG A 101 -19.86 4.55 -1.61
CA ARG A 101 -18.49 4.61 -2.17
C ARG A 101 -17.64 3.53 -1.51
N GLU A 102 -17.44 2.42 -2.20
CA GLU A 102 -16.60 1.30 -1.75
C GLU A 102 -15.22 1.37 -2.40
N GLY A 103 -14.17 1.02 -1.65
CA GLY A 103 -12.80 0.99 -2.16
C GLY A 103 -12.55 -0.31 -2.94
N GLY A 104 -12.31 -0.22 -4.26
CA GLY A 104 -11.98 -1.38 -5.10
C GLY A 104 -10.48 -1.70 -5.22
N SER A 105 -9.59 -0.87 -4.67
CA SER A 105 -8.13 -0.95 -4.91
C SER A 105 -7.45 -2.12 -4.21
N THR A 106 -6.63 -2.89 -4.94
CA THR A 106 -5.82 -4.01 -4.41
C THR A 106 -4.61 -3.54 -3.62
N ILE A 107 -3.98 -4.45 -2.87
CA ILE A 107 -2.71 -4.18 -2.18
C ILE A 107 -1.66 -3.70 -3.18
N THR A 108 -1.54 -4.34 -4.35
CA THR A 108 -0.56 -3.97 -5.37
C THR A 108 -0.83 -2.57 -5.94
N GLN A 109 -2.09 -2.19 -6.16
CA GLN A 109 -2.45 -0.83 -6.57
C GLN A 109 -2.16 0.20 -5.46
N GLN A 110 -2.37 -0.17 -4.21
CA GLN A 110 -2.06 0.70 -3.08
C GLN A 110 -0.55 0.88 -2.91
N LEU A 111 0.24 -0.17 -3.12
CA LEU A 111 1.70 -0.08 -3.16
C LEU A 111 2.15 0.85 -4.29
N ALA A 112 1.67 0.63 -5.52
CA ALA A 112 1.98 1.48 -6.67
C ALA A 112 1.69 2.97 -6.38
N LYS A 113 0.53 3.24 -5.78
CA LYS A 113 0.11 4.58 -5.38
C LYS A 113 1.05 5.20 -4.34
N ASN A 114 1.40 4.46 -3.29
CA ASN A 114 2.16 4.99 -2.16
C ASN A 114 3.66 5.12 -2.47
N ALA A 115 4.19 4.27 -3.34
CA ALA A 115 5.62 4.22 -3.66
C ALA A 115 6.03 5.15 -4.80
N PHE A 116 5.18 5.33 -5.83
CA PHE A 116 5.63 5.92 -7.10
C PHE A 116 4.78 7.11 -7.58
N LEU A 117 3.66 7.43 -6.93
CA LEU A 117 2.72 8.43 -7.42
C LEU A 117 2.45 9.52 -6.40
N THR A 118 2.09 10.70 -6.91
CA THR A 118 1.66 11.82 -6.08
C THR A 118 0.25 11.60 -5.51
N PRO A 119 -0.17 12.30 -4.45
CA PRO A 119 -1.47 12.10 -3.80
C PRO A 119 -2.71 12.56 -4.61
N GLU A 120 -2.54 13.12 -5.81
CA GLU A 120 -3.59 13.83 -6.58
C GLU A 120 -4.75 12.95 -7.05
N ARG A 121 -5.98 13.15 -6.58
CA ARG A 121 -7.10 12.23 -6.88
C ARG A 121 -7.73 12.38 -8.28
N THR A 122 -6.99 12.05 -9.34
CA THR A 122 -7.45 12.06 -10.74
C THR A 122 -7.67 10.66 -11.34
N VAL A 123 -8.47 10.59 -12.41
CA VAL A 123 -8.64 9.35 -13.21
C VAL A 123 -7.33 8.94 -13.86
N VAL A 124 -6.56 9.92 -14.36
CA VAL A 124 -5.23 9.71 -14.94
C VAL A 124 -4.29 9.03 -13.95
N ARG A 125 -4.18 9.55 -12.72
CA ARG A 125 -3.37 8.89 -11.69
C ARG A 125 -3.85 7.47 -11.41
N LYS A 126 -5.18 7.23 -11.39
CA LYS A 126 -5.73 5.89 -11.17
C LYS A 126 -5.39 4.92 -12.31
N MET A 127 -5.27 5.40 -13.55
CA MET A 127 -4.75 4.63 -14.68
C MET A 127 -3.24 4.37 -14.54
N LYS A 128 -2.46 5.36 -14.06
CA LYS A 128 -1.03 5.17 -13.76
C LYS A 128 -0.81 4.12 -12.65
N GLU A 129 -1.63 4.12 -11.58
CA GLU A 129 -1.65 3.05 -10.56
C GLU A 129 -1.89 1.68 -11.18
N ALA A 130 -2.78 1.62 -12.16
CA ALA A 130 -3.15 0.38 -12.81
C ALA A 130 -1.99 -0.20 -13.63
N ILE A 131 -1.31 0.63 -14.41
CA ILE A 131 -0.14 0.24 -15.20
C ILE A 131 1.00 -0.22 -14.28
N LEU A 132 1.33 0.57 -13.26
CA LEU A 132 2.38 0.24 -12.29
C LEU A 132 2.07 -1.05 -11.52
N ALA A 133 0.82 -1.29 -11.13
CA ALA A 133 0.45 -2.54 -10.45
C ALA A 133 0.72 -3.79 -11.31
N LEU A 134 0.50 -3.72 -12.63
CA LEU A 134 0.83 -4.84 -13.52
C LEU A 134 2.34 -5.04 -13.63
N GLU A 135 3.12 -3.96 -13.76
CA GLU A 135 4.57 -4.08 -13.87
C GLU A 135 5.20 -4.55 -12.54
N ILE A 136 4.64 -4.17 -11.39
CA ILE A 136 5.03 -4.71 -10.08
C ILE A 136 4.77 -6.22 -10.01
N GLU A 137 3.59 -6.69 -10.42
CA GLU A 137 3.24 -8.13 -10.40
C GLU A 137 4.06 -8.97 -11.38
N ARG A 138 4.67 -8.35 -12.39
CA ARG A 138 5.62 -9.01 -13.30
C ARG A 138 6.99 -9.19 -12.69
N LYS A 139 7.41 -8.26 -11.84
CA LYS A 139 8.77 -8.19 -11.31
C LYS A 139 8.90 -8.84 -9.93
N TYR A 140 7.84 -8.78 -9.13
CA TYR A 140 7.85 -9.25 -7.74
C TYR A 140 6.86 -10.37 -7.51
N THR A 141 7.25 -11.28 -6.63
CA THR A 141 6.37 -12.31 -6.07
C THR A 141 5.35 -11.69 -5.12
N LYS A 142 4.27 -12.44 -4.81
CA LYS A 142 3.24 -11.99 -3.87
C LYS A 142 3.77 -11.66 -2.49
N ASP A 143 4.76 -12.42 -2.01
CA ASP A 143 5.33 -12.18 -0.69
C ASP A 143 6.19 -10.91 -0.68
N GLU A 144 6.98 -10.66 -1.73
CA GLU A 144 7.74 -9.41 -1.88
C GLU A 144 6.82 -8.19 -2.03
N ILE A 145 5.72 -8.31 -2.76
CA ILE A 145 4.72 -7.24 -2.87
C ILE A 145 4.11 -6.94 -1.51
N LEU A 146 3.78 -7.97 -0.73
CA LEU A 146 3.21 -7.80 0.60
C LEU A 146 4.24 -7.22 1.58
N GLU A 147 5.49 -7.65 1.51
CA GLU A 147 6.62 -7.10 2.28
C GLU A 147 6.76 -5.59 2.02
N ASN A 148 6.90 -5.23 0.75
CA ASN A 148 7.03 -3.84 0.32
C ASN A 148 5.81 -3.01 0.73
N TYR A 149 4.60 -3.55 0.54
CA TYR A 149 3.37 -2.91 1.00
C TYR A 149 3.40 -2.62 2.50
N LEU A 150 3.67 -3.64 3.33
CA LEU A 150 3.67 -3.51 4.79
C LEU A 150 4.77 -2.57 5.29
N ASN A 151 5.89 -2.45 4.59
CA ASN A 151 6.97 -1.52 4.92
C ASN A 151 6.71 -0.08 4.44
N THR A 152 5.81 0.13 3.48
CA THR A 152 5.59 1.45 2.85
C THR A 152 4.37 2.19 3.39
N ILE A 153 3.34 1.45 3.81
CA ILE A 153 2.06 2.06 4.14
C ILE A 153 2.12 2.94 5.40
N TYR A 154 1.35 4.02 5.36
CA TYR A 154 1.20 4.95 6.49
C TYR A 154 0.05 4.54 7.40
N PHE A 155 0.36 4.36 8.68
CA PHE A 155 -0.59 3.96 9.73
C PHE A 155 -1.11 5.14 10.56
N GLY A 156 -0.79 6.38 10.20
CA GLY A 156 -1.09 7.55 11.03
C GLY A 156 -0.03 7.80 12.11
N ARG A 157 -0.07 8.98 12.74
CA ARG A 157 0.84 9.38 13.84
C ARG A 157 2.33 9.31 13.50
N GLY A 158 2.70 9.56 12.24
CA GLY A 158 4.08 9.45 11.77
C GLY A 158 4.61 8.01 11.65
N ALA A 159 3.77 6.99 11.86
CA ALA A 159 4.17 5.59 11.74
C ALA A 159 4.05 5.11 10.30
N TYR A 160 5.20 4.94 9.64
CA TYR A 160 5.33 4.32 8.32
C TYR A 160 5.90 2.92 8.48
N GLY A 161 5.22 1.94 7.86
CA GLY A 161 5.62 0.55 7.98
C GLY A 161 5.04 -0.15 9.22
N ILE A 162 4.80 -1.46 9.09
CA ILE A 162 4.13 -2.26 10.12
C ILE A 162 4.92 -2.34 11.42
N LYS A 163 6.25 -2.38 11.36
CA LYS A 163 7.13 -2.43 12.54
C LYS A 163 6.98 -1.18 13.38
N ASN A 164 7.13 -0.01 12.76
CA ASN A 164 6.93 1.26 13.44
C ASN A 164 5.50 1.44 13.96
N ALA A 165 4.49 0.95 13.23
CA ALA A 165 3.12 0.98 13.72
C ALA A 165 2.93 0.08 14.95
N ALA A 166 3.46 -1.14 14.95
CA ALA A 166 3.40 -2.06 16.08
C ALA A 166 4.03 -1.43 17.34
N LEU A 167 5.21 -0.83 17.19
CA LEU A 167 5.91 -0.10 18.25
C LEU A 167 5.11 1.13 18.71
N LYS A 168 4.65 1.97 17.78
CA LYS A 168 3.96 3.23 18.09
C LYS A 168 2.61 3.03 18.79
N TYR A 169 1.86 2.01 18.42
CA TYR A 169 0.50 1.78 18.94
C TYR A 169 0.46 0.79 20.10
N PHE A 170 1.39 -0.17 20.17
CA PHE A 170 1.33 -1.25 21.16
C PHE A 170 2.65 -1.52 21.89
N ASN A 171 3.73 -0.80 21.56
CA ASN A 171 5.08 -1.02 22.08
C ASN A 171 5.53 -2.49 21.94
N LYS A 172 5.31 -3.07 20.75
CA LYS A 172 5.59 -4.47 20.43
C LYS A 172 6.22 -4.60 19.06
N GLU A 173 7.01 -5.66 18.87
CA GLU A 173 7.43 -6.10 17.55
C GLU A 173 6.25 -6.75 16.80
N PRO A 174 6.24 -6.76 15.45
CA PRO A 174 5.20 -7.41 14.66
C PRO A 174 4.96 -8.87 15.04
N LYS A 175 6.00 -9.60 15.45
CA LYS A 175 5.92 -10.99 15.90
C LYS A 175 5.11 -11.20 17.18
N ASP A 176 5.02 -10.17 18.03
CA ASP A 176 4.37 -10.24 19.34
C ASP A 176 2.93 -9.67 19.31
N LEU A 177 2.45 -9.30 18.13
CA LEU A 177 1.10 -8.81 17.92
C LEU A 177 0.08 -9.93 18.05
N THR A 178 -0.97 -9.67 18.83
CA THR A 178 -2.17 -10.50 18.81
C THR A 178 -2.95 -10.26 17.51
N ILE A 179 -3.82 -11.20 17.15
CA ILE A 179 -4.72 -11.06 15.97
C ILE A 179 -5.58 -9.80 16.08
N ALA A 180 -6.07 -9.48 17.27
CA ALA A 180 -6.86 -8.27 17.51
C ALA A 180 -6.05 -7.00 17.25
N GLN A 181 -4.79 -6.94 17.73
CA GLN A 181 -3.90 -5.80 17.48
C GLN A 181 -3.54 -5.69 15.99
N ALA A 182 -3.28 -6.81 15.33
CA ALA A 182 -3.05 -6.83 13.89
C ALA A 182 -4.26 -6.33 13.09
N ALA A 183 -5.47 -6.74 13.45
CA ALA A 183 -6.70 -6.27 12.83
C ALA A 183 -6.91 -4.76 13.02
N VAL A 184 -6.57 -4.22 14.19
CA VAL A 184 -6.57 -2.77 14.43
C VAL A 184 -5.61 -2.09 13.46
N LEU A 185 -4.34 -2.51 13.40
CA LEU A 185 -3.36 -1.90 12.49
C LEU A 185 -3.80 -2.00 11.02
N ALA A 186 -4.31 -3.15 10.60
CA ALA A 186 -4.80 -3.38 9.24
C ALA A 186 -5.98 -2.48 8.85
N SER A 187 -6.74 -1.94 9.82
CA SER A 187 -7.85 -1.02 9.56
C SER A 187 -7.43 0.45 9.38
N LEU A 188 -6.22 0.83 9.80
CA LEU A 188 -5.74 2.22 9.81
C LEU A 188 -5.46 2.79 8.41
N PRO A 189 -4.83 2.07 7.45
CA PRO A 189 -4.45 2.64 6.14
C PRO A 189 -5.63 3.20 5.34
N LYS A 190 -6.82 2.59 5.47
CA LYS A 190 -8.06 3.05 4.81
C LYS A 190 -8.60 4.39 5.33
N SER A 191 -8.21 4.81 6.53
CA SER A 191 -8.61 6.11 7.09
C SER A 191 -7.64 6.57 8.18
N PRO A 192 -6.42 7.01 7.81
CA PRO A 192 -5.41 7.43 8.78
C PRO A 192 -5.89 8.59 9.67
N SER A 193 -6.79 9.43 9.14
CA SER A 193 -7.36 10.60 9.83
C SER A 193 -8.62 10.32 10.64
N LYS A 194 -9.39 9.24 10.41
CA LYS A 194 -10.63 8.98 11.18
C LYS A 194 -10.37 8.36 12.55
N TYR A 195 -9.25 7.66 12.73
CA TYR A 195 -8.87 7.03 14.01
C TYR A 195 -7.88 7.87 14.83
N SER A 196 -7.43 9.01 14.30
CA SER A 196 -6.79 10.07 15.05
C SER A 196 -7.84 10.75 15.94
N LYS A 197 -7.99 10.29 17.18
CA LYS A 197 -8.78 10.98 18.21
C LYS A 197 -8.07 12.24 18.69
N ASN A 198 -7.79 13.17 17.78
CA ASN A 198 -7.49 14.57 18.06
C ASN A 198 -8.54 15.42 17.36
N ARG A 199 -9.78 15.32 17.84
CA ARG A 199 -10.74 16.42 17.70
C ARG A 199 -10.27 17.49 18.67
N LYS A 200 -9.77 18.62 18.18
CA LYS A 200 -9.97 19.85 18.92
C LYS A 200 -11.43 20.24 18.70
N CYS A 201 -12.17 20.33 19.80
CA CYS A 201 -13.44 21.05 19.84
C CYS A 201 -13.22 22.50 19.46
#